data_AF-A0A6G2HC28-F1
#
_entry.id   AF-A0A6G2HC28-F1
#
_cell.length_a   1.000
_cell.length_b   1.000
_cell.length_c   1.000
_cell.angle_alpha   90.00
_cell.angle_beta   90.00
_cell.angle_gamma   90.00
#
_symmetry.space_group_name_H-M   'P 1'
#
loop_
_entity.id
_entity.type
_entity.pdbx_description
1 polymer ?
#
loop_
_entity_poly.entity_id
_entity_poly.type
_entity_poly.pdbx_seq_one_letter_code
_entity_poly.pdbx_strand_id
1 'polypeptide(L)'
;MDDHTRDPSVAPPLGDPTGWNTAEGADGTGGGYWEHATLRRATEHGVRLFNAGAYHESHDCFEDEWYNYGSGTAESAFLHGMVQVAAGAYKHVDFENDDGMRSLFETALQYLHGVPDDFYGVDLDDIRERLRAALRDPAAIDGWRIRLDGARPGAYPADYAYAEALEQGP
;
A
#
# COMPACT_ATOMS: atom_id res chain seq x y z
N MET A 1 -23.12 -6.28 4.71
CA MET A 1 -22.29 -5.31 5.46
C MET A 1 -21.30 -6.17 6.23
N ASP A 2 -20.01 -5.95 6.01
CA ASP A 2 -18.85 -6.57 6.70
C ASP A 2 -18.14 -7.75 5.98
N ASP A 3 -18.15 -7.80 4.64
CA ASP A 3 -17.48 -8.88 3.87
C ASP A 3 -15.97 -8.62 3.59
N HIS A 4 -15.39 -7.55 4.14
CA HIS A 4 -13.98 -7.16 3.93
C HIS A 4 -13.08 -7.34 5.17
N THR A 5 -13.68 -7.67 6.31
CA THR A 5 -13.05 -7.51 7.63
C THR A 5 -12.29 -8.77 8.07
N ARG A 6 -12.67 -9.97 7.60
CA ARG A 6 -12.05 -11.22 8.05
C ARG A 6 -11.84 -12.21 6.92
N ASP A 7 -10.58 -12.41 6.56
CA ASP A 7 -10.16 -13.46 5.64
C ASP A 7 -8.91 -14.18 6.18
N PRO A 8 -9.04 -15.46 6.61
CA PRO A 8 -7.94 -16.23 7.17
C PRO A 8 -6.88 -16.64 6.13
N SER A 9 -7.13 -16.42 4.83
CA SER A 9 -6.13 -16.65 3.79
C SER A 9 -5.06 -15.56 3.73
N VAL A 10 -5.30 -14.40 4.36
CA VAL A 10 -4.31 -13.33 4.49
C VAL A 10 -3.39 -13.65 5.66
N ALA A 11 -2.10 -13.77 5.37
CA ALA A 11 -1.12 -14.23 6.36
C ALA A 11 -1.00 -13.26 7.56
N PRO A 12 -0.70 -13.79 8.76
CA PRO A 12 -0.36 -12.94 9.90
C PRO A 12 0.96 -12.18 9.65
N PRO A 13 1.13 -10.99 10.25
CA PRO A 13 2.39 -10.27 10.21
C PRO A 13 3.50 -10.99 10.98
N LEU A 14 4.75 -10.63 10.71
CA LEU A 14 5.92 -11.08 11.49
C LEU A 14 6.06 -10.34 12.85
N GLY A 15 5.18 -9.38 13.15
CA GLY A 15 5.17 -8.56 14.36
C GLY A 15 3.75 -8.16 14.78
N ASP A 16 3.59 -7.01 15.43
CA ASP A 16 2.28 -6.45 15.84
C ASP A 16 2.09 -5.05 15.24
N PRO A 17 2.06 -4.91 13.89
CA PRO A 17 1.92 -3.62 13.23
C PRO A 17 0.51 -3.06 13.41
N THR A 18 0.39 -1.74 13.28
CA THR A 18 -0.93 -1.09 13.28
C THR A 18 -1.86 -1.73 12.24
N GLY A 19 -3.07 -2.08 12.67
CA GLY A 19 -4.07 -2.79 11.87
C GLY A 19 -4.16 -4.30 12.17
N TRP A 20 -3.21 -4.87 12.92
CA TRP A 20 -3.30 -6.23 13.42
C TRP A 20 -3.95 -6.26 14.82
N ASN A 21 -4.84 -7.23 15.03
CA ASN A 21 -5.50 -7.47 16.32
C ASN A 21 -4.99 -8.78 16.91
N THR A 22 -4.28 -8.70 18.04
CA THR A 22 -3.70 -9.87 18.74
C THR A 22 -4.69 -10.63 19.62
N ALA A 23 -5.94 -10.16 19.75
CA ALA A 23 -6.95 -10.81 20.57
C ALA A 23 -7.34 -12.20 20.02
N GLU A 24 -7.52 -13.17 20.92
CA GLU A 24 -8.09 -14.48 20.58
C GLU A 24 -9.38 -14.29 19.78
N GLY A 25 -9.50 -14.99 18.65
CA GLY A 25 -10.72 -14.95 17.84
C GLY A 25 -11.94 -15.26 18.71
N ALA A 26 -13.11 -14.74 18.35
CA ALA A 26 -14.36 -15.00 19.06
C ALA A 26 -14.73 -16.50 19.15
N ASP A 27 -13.97 -17.36 18.47
CA ASP A 27 -14.06 -18.83 18.45
C ASP A 27 -13.00 -19.53 19.32
N GLY A 28 -12.15 -18.80 20.04
CA GLY A 28 -11.11 -19.37 20.90
C GLY A 28 -9.93 -19.98 20.15
N THR A 29 -9.78 -19.71 18.84
CA THR A 29 -8.57 -20.09 18.10
C THR A 29 -7.50 -19.01 18.30
N GLY A 30 -6.37 -19.41 18.88
CA GLY A 30 -5.21 -18.54 19.04
C GLY A 30 -4.61 -18.18 17.69
N GLY A 31 -4.90 -16.97 17.21
CA GLY A 31 -4.43 -16.43 15.95
C GLY A 31 -5.09 -15.07 15.76
N GLY A 32 -4.31 -14.00 15.77
CA GLY A 32 -4.85 -12.66 15.56
C GLY A 32 -5.49 -12.47 14.18
N TYR A 33 -5.99 -11.27 13.90
CA TYR A 33 -6.59 -10.94 12.61
C TYR A 33 -6.30 -9.49 12.20
N TRP A 34 -6.20 -9.25 10.89
CA TRP A 34 -6.18 -7.90 10.34
C TRP A 34 -7.55 -7.24 10.52
N GLU A 35 -7.59 -5.99 10.98
CA GLU A 35 -8.83 -5.21 11.11
C GLU A 35 -9.60 -5.17 9.78
N HIS A 36 -8.88 -5.03 8.65
CA HIS A 36 -9.40 -5.16 7.30
C HIS A 36 -8.49 -6.05 6.45
N ALA A 37 -8.89 -7.30 6.26
CA ALA A 37 -8.07 -8.28 5.53
C ALA A 37 -7.89 -7.91 4.05
N THR A 38 -8.89 -7.27 3.41
CA THR A 38 -8.76 -6.79 2.03
C THR A 38 -7.76 -5.64 1.90
N LEU A 39 -7.69 -4.74 2.88
CA LEU A 39 -6.69 -3.67 2.93
C LEU A 39 -5.29 -4.26 2.99
N ARG A 40 -5.08 -5.25 3.86
CA ARG A 40 -3.82 -5.97 3.91
C ARG A 40 -3.49 -6.64 2.57
N ARG A 41 -4.45 -7.30 1.94
CA ARG A 41 -4.26 -7.95 0.64
C ARG A 41 -3.86 -6.97 -0.46
N ALA A 42 -4.60 -5.87 -0.59
CA ALA A 42 -4.28 -4.79 -1.53
C ALA A 42 -2.88 -4.23 -1.27
N THR A 43 -2.51 -4.07 0.00
CA THR A 43 -1.17 -3.62 0.42
C THR A 43 -0.08 -4.60 0.00
N GLU A 44 -0.28 -5.90 0.19
CA GLU A 44 0.71 -6.91 -0.20
C GLU A 44 0.93 -6.93 -1.71
N HIS A 45 -0.14 -6.96 -2.50
CA HIS A 45 -0.06 -6.95 -3.96
C HIS A 45 0.53 -5.64 -4.46
N GLY A 46 0.00 -4.50 -4.02
CA GLY A 46 0.45 -3.17 -4.41
C GLY A 46 1.94 -2.94 -4.12
N VAL A 47 2.41 -3.24 -2.91
CA VAL A 47 3.84 -3.07 -2.57
C VAL A 47 4.74 -3.99 -3.40
N ARG A 48 4.35 -5.25 -3.60
CA ARG A 48 5.14 -6.21 -4.40
C ARG A 48 5.23 -5.77 -5.86
N LEU A 49 4.14 -5.27 -6.44
CA LEU A 49 4.08 -4.73 -7.80
C LEU A 49 4.91 -3.44 -7.92
N PHE A 50 4.79 -2.50 -6.98
CA PHE A 50 5.63 -1.31 -6.92
C PHE A 50 7.12 -1.68 -6.91
N ASN A 51 7.50 -2.64 -6.06
CA ASN A 51 8.87 -3.11 -5.93
C ASN A 51 9.41 -3.84 -7.17
N ALA A 52 8.52 -4.28 -8.07
CA ALA A 52 8.84 -4.86 -9.37
C ALA A 52 8.83 -3.83 -10.51
N GLY A 53 8.51 -2.56 -10.25
CA GLY A 53 8.37 -1.51 -11.25
C GLY A 53 7.03 -1.53 -12.00
N ALA A 54 6.07 -2.33 -11.57
CA ALA A 54 4.71 -2.40 -12.10
C ALA A 54 3.83 -1.33 -11.42
N TYR A 55 4.12 -0.06 -11.70
CA TYR A 55 3.55 1.07 -10.96
C TYR A 55 2.07 1.30 -11.26
N HIS A 56 1.61 0.98 -12.48
CA HIS A 56 0.19 1.09 -12.84
C HIS A 56 -0.63 0.04 -12.10
N GLU A 57 -0.21 -1.22 -12.14
CA GLU A 57 -0.88 -2.33 -11.44
C GLU A 57 -0.82 -2.14 -9.92
N SER A 58 0.28 -1.57 -9.40
CA SER A 58 0.36 -1.15 -8.01
C SER A 58 -0.68 -0.08 -7.67
N HIS A 59 -0.86 0.91 -8.53
CA HIS A 59 -1.85 1.97 -8.34
C HIS A 59 -3.25 1.37 -8.24
N ASP A 60 -3.61 0.49 -9.16
CA ASP A 60 -4.94 -0.10 -9.25
C ASP A 60 -5.29 -0.95 -8.03
N CYS A 61 -4.31 -1.69 -7.48
CA CYS A 61 -4.50 -2.42 -6.23
C CYS A 61 -4.90 -1.49 -5.06
N PHE A 62 -4.26 -0.33 -4.94
CA PHE A 62 -4.58 0.62 -3.88
C PHE A 62 -5.86 1.41 -4.16
N GLU A 63 -6.13 1.74 -5.43
CA GLU A 63 -7.31 2.51 -5.83
C GLU A 63 -8.60 1.71 -5.64
N ASP A 64 -8.62 0.44 -6.06
CA ASP A 64 -9.79 -0.42 -5.89
C ASP A 64 -10.21 -0.52 -4.41
N GLU A 65 -9.23 -0.81 -3.54
CA GLU A 65 -9.47 -0.92 -2.11
C GLU A 65 -9.81 0.43 -1.46
N TRP A 66 -9.30 1.54 -1.98
CA TRP A 66 -9.59 2.89 -1.46
C TRP A 66 -11.09 3.20 -1.46
N TYR A 67 -11.82 2.80 -2.51
CA TYR A 67 -13.25 3.05 -2.63
C TYR A 67 -14.10 2.33 -1.56
N ASN A 68 -13.54 1.35 -0.84
CA ASN A 68 -14.22 0.66 0.25
C ASN A 68 -14.29 1.47 1.56
N TYR A 69 -13.56 2.60 1.66
CA TYR A 69 -13.47 3.40 2.88
C TYR A 69 -14.07 4.80 2.71
N GLY A 70 -14.83 5.23 3.73
CA GLY A 70 -15.34 6.59 3.82
C GLY A 70 -14.21 7.62 3.99
N SER A 71 -14.51 8.89 3.69
CA SER A 71 -13.54 9.96 3.85
C SER A 71 -13.20 10.22 5.34
N GLY A 72 -11.94 10.57 5.59
CA GLY A 72 -11.47 10.97 6.93
C GLY A 72 -11.02 9.83 7.84
N THR A 73 -11.02 8.57 7.37
CA THR A 73 -10.42 7.45 8.13
C THR A 73 -8.93 7.30 7.83
N ALA A 74 -8.21 6.61 8.71
CA ALA A 74 -6.78 6.33 8.52
C ALA A 74 -6.54 5.42 7.31
N GLU A 75 -7.44 4.46 7.08
CA GLU A 75 -7.45 3.54 5.93
C GLU A 75 -7.59 4.30 4.62
N SER A 76 -8.58 5.18 4.51
CA SER A 76 -8.81 5.97 3.30
C SER A 76 -7.62 6.91 3.03
N ALA A 77 -7.06 7.53 4.08
CA ALA A 77 -5.88 8.38 3.97
C ALA A 77 -4.63 7.58 3.54
N PHE A 78 -4.41 6.40 4.13
CA PHE A 78 -3.32 5.51 3.74
C PHE A 78 -3.43 5.08 2.28
N LEU A 79 -4.57 4.51 1.88
CA LEU A 79 -4.78 3.99 0.53
C LEU A 79 -4.65 5.11 -0.50
N HIS A 80 -5.26 6.27 -0.26
CA HIS A 80 -5.11 7.41 -1.16
C HIS A 80 -3.66 7.89 -1.21
N GLY A 81 -2.95 7.93 -0.09
CA GLY A 81 -1.52 8.20 -0.07
C GLY A 81 -0.72 7.24 -0.96
N MET A 82 -0.99 5.94 -0.87
CA MET A 82 -0.30 4.91 -1.65
C MET A 82 -0.66 4.93 -3.15
N VAL A 83 -1.91 5.26 -3.50
CA VAL A 83 -2.33 5.56 -4.89
C VAL A 83 -1.44 6.66 -5.48
N GLN A 84 -1.25 7.75 -4.74
CA GLN A 84 -0.42 8.88 -5.19
C GLN A 84 1.07 8.51 -5.26
N VAL A 85 1.58 7.65 -4.38
CA VAL A 85 2.95 7.12 -4.44
C VAL A 85 3.18 6.31 -5.72
N ALA A 86 2.28 5.36 -6.02
CA ALA A 86 2.37 4.53 -7.21
C ALA A 86 2.25 5.37 -8.49
N ALA A 87 1.25 6.25 -8.56
CA ALA A 87 1.07 7.17 -9.70
C ALA A 87 2.27 8.11 -9.89
N GLY A 88 2.85 8.63 -8.80
CA GLY A 88 4.02 9.50 -8.87
C GLY A 88 5.24 8.79 -9.43
N ALA A 89 5.52 7.56 -8.96
CA ALA A 89 6.59 6.74 -9.52
C ALA A 89 6.36 6.41 -11.00
N TYR A 90 5.12 6.08 -11.39
CA TYR A 90 4.74 5.85 -12.78
C TYR A 90 5.00 7.09 -13.66
N LYS A 91 4.67 8.30 -13.18
CA LYS A 91 4.96 9.55 -13.91
C LYS A 91 6.45 9.77 -14.14
N HIS A 92 7.28 9.47 -13.15
CA HIS A 92 8.72 9.62 -13.27
C HIS A 92 9.30 8.60 -14.26
N VAL A 93 8.99 7.32 -14.09
CA VAL A 93 9.66 6.23 -14.82
C VAL A 93 9.16 6.08 -16.26
N ASP A 94 7.85 6.14 -16.47
CA ASP A 94 7.26 5.82 -17.78
C ASP A 94 7.04 7.05 -18.67
N PHE A 95 7.01 8.24 -18.07
CA PHE A 95 6.73 9.48 -18.80
C PHE A 95 7.79 10.57 -18.64
N GLU A 96 8.88 10.30 -17.90
CA GLU A 96 9.95 11.27 -17.59
C GLU A 96 9.37 12.61 -17.06
N ASN A 97 8.25 12.53 -16.33
CA ASN A 97 7.47 13.67 -15.90
C ASN A 97 7.66 13.95 -14.40
N ASP A 98 8.79 14.58 -14.09
CA ASP A 98 9.16 14.93 -12.71
C ASP A 98 8.21 15.94 -12.07
N ASP A 99 7.64 16.88 -12.83
CA ASP A 99 6.70 17.87 -12.30
C ASP A 99 5.39 17.19 -11.87
N GLY A 100 4.93 16.22 -12.66
CA GLY A 100 3.81 15.36 -12.33
C GLY A 100 4.09 14.51 -11.09
N MET A 101 5.26 13.85 -11.04
CA MET A 101 5.70 13.10 -9.88
C MET A 101 5.71 13.98 -8.61
N ARG A 102 6.30 15.18 -8.66
CA ARG A 102 6.37 16.10 -7.51
C ARG A 102 4.99 16.46 -6.99
N SER A 103 4.06 16.82 -7.88
CA SER A 103 2.68 17.17 -7.50
C SER A 103 1.97 16.02 -6.77
N LEU A 104 2.14 14.78 -7.27
CA LEU A 104 1.55 13.58 -6.67
C LEU A 104 2.22 13.25 -5.33
N PHE A 105 3.53 13.39 -5.21
CA PHE A 105 4.27 13.13 -3.98
C PHE A 105 3.97 14.15 -2.87
N GLU A 106 3.78 15.43 -3.20
CA GLU A 106 3.30 16.43 -2.24
C GLU A 106 1.90 16.07 -1.72
N THR A 107 1.03 15.58 -2.60
CA THR A 107 -0.32 15.12 -2.25
C THR A 107 -0.27 13.86 -1.39
N ALA A 108 0.56 12.88 -1.75
CA ALA A 108 0.79 11.67 -0.97
C ALA A 108 1.24 11.99 0.46
N LEU A 109 2.19 12.92 0.63
CA LEU A 109 2.67 13.35 1.94
C LEU A 109 1.58 13.99 2.81
N GLN A 110 0.61 14.68 2.20
CA GLN A 110 -0.54 15.24 2.91
C GLN A 110 -1.47 14.14 3.42
N TYR A 111 -1.80 13.16 2.58
CA TYR A 111 -2.65 12.04 2.97
C TYR A 111 -2.00 11.13 4.01
N LEU A 112 -0.71 10.84 3.85
CA LEU A 112 0.03 10.01 4.79
C LEU A 112 0.35 10.73 6.10
N HIS A 113 0.04 12.01 6.25
CA HIS A 113 0.27 12.74 7.50
C HIS A 113 -0.63 12.21 8.62
N GLY A 114 -0.03 11.76 9.72
CA GLY A 114 -0.75 11.27 10.90
C GLY A 114 -1.15 9.80 10.85
N VAL A 115 -0.96 9.12 9.71
CA VAL A 115 -1.06 7.66 9.63
C VAL A 115 0.11 7.04 10.42
N PRO A 116 -0.09 5.97 11.20
CA PRO A 116 1.00 5.32 11.95
C PRO A 116 2.15 4.81 11.06
N ASP A 117 3.38 4.84 11.56
CA ASP A 117 4.58 4.59 10.75
C ASP A 117 4.72 3.14 10.26
N ASP A 118 4.00 2.20 10.87
CA ASP A 118 4.01 0.76 10.58
C ASP A 118 2.67 0.23 10.04
N PHE A 119 1.83 1.13 9.50
CA PHE A 119 0.45 0.82 9.09
C PHE A 119 0.37 -0.36 8.11
N TYR A 120 -0.37 -1.39 8.49
CA TYR A 120 -0.53 -2.63 7.74
C TYR A 120 0.80 -3.29 7.33
N GLY A 121 1.85 -3.11 8.13
CA GLY A 121 3.18 -3.66 7.93
C GLY A 121 4.07 -2.86 6.96
N VAL A 122 3.59 -1.75 6.41
CA VAL A 122 4.37 -0.86 5.54
C VAL A 122 5.21 0.09 6.39
N ASP A 123 6.47 0.28 6.03
CA ASP A 123 7.35 1.30 6.63
C ASP A 123 7.03 2.69 6.03
N LEU A 124 6.04 3.38 6.58
CA LEU A 124 5.61 4.69 6.10
C LEU A 124 6.62 5.81 6.41
N ASP A 125 7.48 5.63 7.41
CA ASP A 125 8.55 6.60 7.67
C ASP A 125 9.57 6.62 6.51
N ASP A 126 10.01 5.43 6.04
CA ASP A 126 10.87 5.31 4.85
C ASP A 126 10.22 5.91 3.60
N ILE A 127 8.92 5.65 3.40
CA ILE A 127 8.17 6.24 2.28
C ILE A 127 8.22 7.76 2.38
N ARG A 128 7.82 8.35 3.51
CA ARG A 128 7.80 9.82 3.66
C ARG A 128 9.18 10.44 3.50
N GLU A 129 10.23 9.82 4.04
CA GLU A 129 11.61 10.26 3.84
C GLU A 129 11.98 10.24 2.36
N ARG A 130 11.67 9.15 1.67
CA ARG A 130 11.96 8.96 0.25
C ARG A 130 11.23 9.97 -0.62
N LEU A 131 9.94 10.18 -0.40
CA LEU A 131 9.17 11.18 -1.17
C LEU A 131 9.76 12.57 -0.98
N ARG A 132 10.10 12.97 0.25
CA ARG A 132 10.75 14.26 0.51
C ARG A 132 12.11 14.39 -0.18
N ALA A 133 12.88 13.29 -0.28
CA ALA A 133 14.12 13.27 -1.06
C ALA A 133 13.85 13.44 -2.55
N ALA A 134 12.87 12.72 -3.09
CA ALA A 134 12.44 12.78 -4.49
C ALA A 134 11.94 14.16 -4.93
N LEU A 135 11.27 14.88 -4.02
CA LEU A 135 10.87 16.27 -4.25
C LEU A 135 12.05 17.21 -4.50
N ARG A 136 13.25 16.90 -3.97
CA ARG A 136 14.49 17.65 -4.21
C ARG A 136 15.29 17.09 -5.39
N ASP A 137 15.33 15.76 -5.49
CA ASP A 137 16.11 15.02 -6.48
C ASP A 137 15.32 13.77 -6.92
N PRO A 138 14.68 13.78 -8.10
CA PRO A 138 13.86 12.67 -8.59
C PRO A 138 14.58 11.33 -8.59
N ALA A 139 15.89 11.30 -8.86
CA ALA A 139 16.69 10.07 -8.85
C ALA A 139 16.70 9.35 -7.49
N ALA A 140 16.23 10.00 -6.41
CA ALA A 140 16.09 9.37 -5.11
C ALA A 140 15.16 8.15 -5.09
N ILE A 141 14.21 8.04 -6.04
CA ILE A 141 13.32 6.87 -6.17
C ILE A 141 13.84 5.79 -7.13
N ASP A 142 14.95 6.04 -7.84
CA ASP A 142 15.51 5.08 -8.79
C ASP A 142 15.94 3.78 -8.09
N GLY A 143 15.29 2.68 -8.46
CA GLY A 143 15.53 1.37 -7.85
C GLY A 143 15.14 1.28 -6.37
N TRP A 144 14.46 2.29 -5.82
CA TRP A 144 13.91 2.23 -4.47
C TRP A 144 12.80 1.19 -4.40
N ARG A 145 12.76 0.48 -3.28
CA ARG A 145 11.76 -0.55 -2.98
C ARG A 145 11.23 -0.34 -1.57
N ILE A 146 9.91 -0.30 -1.48
CA ILE A 146 9.12 -0.15 -0.26
C ILE A 146 9.35 -1.35 0.65
N ARG A 147 9.50 -1.08 1.95
CA ARG A 147 9.57 -2.12 2.97
C ARG A 147 8.18 -2.55 3.42
N LEU A 148 7.98 -3.86 3.48
CA LEU A 148 6.78 -4.53 3.99
C LEU A 148 7.22 -5.66 4.91
N ASP A 149 6.72 -5.67 6.15
CA ASP A 149 7.08 -6.60 7.22
C ASP A 149 8.61 -6.74 7.44
N GLY A 150 9.32 -5.61 7.32
CA GLY A 150 10.77 -5.57 7.48
C GLY A 150 11.58 -6.11 6.28
N ALA A 151 10.92 -6.54 5.21
CA ALA A 151 11.56 -7.01 3.96
C ALA A 151 11.23 -6.08 2.78
N ARG A 152 11.83 -6.34 1.60
CA ARG A 152 11.52 -5.66 0.33
C ARG A 152 11.06 -6.69 -0.70
N PRO A 153 9.85 -7.24 -0.56
CA PRO A 153 9.38 -8.33 -1.41
C PRO A 153 9.16 -7.84 -2.85
N GLY A 154 9.48 -8.68 -3.84
CA GLY A 154 9.10 -8.44 -5.24
C GLY A 154 7.80 -9.16 -5.60
N ALA A 155 7.31 -8.91 -6.80
CA ALA A 155 6.09 -9.53 -7.34
C ALA A 155 6.25 -11.00 -7.71
N TYR A 156 5.16 -11.74 -7.52
CA TYR A 156 4.89 -13.09 -7.98
C TYR A 156 3.81 -13.04 -9.08
N PRO A 157 3.66 -14.10 -9.90
CA PRO A 157 2.59 -14.17 -10.91
C PRO A 157 1.18 -13.94 -10.35
N ALA A 158 0.93 -14.31 -9.09
CA ALA A 158 -0.36 -14.09 -8.43
C ALA A 158 -0.67 -12.61 -8.18
N ASP A 159 0.34 -11.75 -8.01
CA ASP A 159 0.13 -10.32 -7.80
C ASP A 159 -0.34 -9.64 -9.10
N TYR A 160 0.24 -10.02 -10.24
CA TYR A 160 -0.22 -9.56 -11.55
C TYR A 160 -1.62 -10.08 -11.88
N ALA A 161 -1.90 -11.36 -11.60
CA ALA A 161 -3.24 -11.93 -11.81
C ALA A 161 -4.31 -11.26 -10.91
N TYR A 162 -3.93 -10.85 -9.70
CA TYR A 162 -4.80 -10.07 -8.82
C TYR A 162 -5.12 -8.71 -9.45
N ALA A 163 -4.11 -7.94 -9.88
CA ALA A 163 -4.32 -6.65 -10.53
C ALA A 163 -5.17 -6.74 -11.82
N GLU A 164 -4.88 -7.73 -12.68
CA GLU A 164 -5.67 -7.97 -13.91
C GLU A 164 -7.15 -8.27 -13.61
N ALA A 165 -7.44 -8.96 -12.51
CA ALA A 165 -8.82 -9.25 -12.11
C ALA A 165 -9.58 -7.99 -11.66
N LEU A 166 -8.89 -6.97 -11.12
CA LEU A 166 -9.52 -5.70 -10.73
C LEU A 166 -9.95 -4.90 -11.96
N GLU A 167 -9.12 -4.86 -13.01
CA GLU A 167 -9.41 -4.12 -14.26
C GLU A 167 -10.64 -4.67 -15.01
N GLN A 168 -10.91 -5.97 -14.90
CA GLN A 168 -12.02 -6.61 -15.60
C GLN A 168 -13.38 -6.40 -14.92
N GLY A 169 -13.38 -5.90 -13.68
CA GLY A 169 -14.58 -5.73 -12.86
C GLY A 169 -15.31 -7.05 -12.52
N PRO A 170 -16.28 -7.02 -11.59
CA PRO A 170 -17.11 -8.17 -11.26
C PRO A 170 -18.17 -8.52 -12.32
#